data_AF-A0A1Q3SHC4-F1
#
_entry.id   AF-A0A1Q3SHC4-F1
#
_cell.length_a   1.000
_cell.length_b   1.000
_cell.length_c   1.000
_cell.angle_alpha   90.00
_cell.angle_beta   90.00
_cell.angle_gamma   90.00
#
_symmetry.space_group_name_H-M   'P 1'
#
loop_
_entity.id
_entity.type
_entity.pdbx_description
1 polymer ?
#
loop_
_entity_poly.entity_id
_entity_poly.type
_entity_poly.pdbx_seq_one_letter_code
_entity_poly.pdbx_strand_id
1 'polypeptide(L)'
;MTQYQPDEKNRIKRQKSDAAVRYAKEGRWEEAVQINRELLSLFPDDSETLNRLGKAYLELKRYGEAKAAYEQAVKTDASNVIARKNLQRLVQYTAIAEAITPVGETSESPVITPPPGPTTQAPTSREKVIPSIFIEETGKTGTTNLINVAPTSVLAKLTAGDAVQLVIDSKNQTLLVKNQDGEVLGQVEPRMAIRLIRFLEAGNRYTAAVTSVGERELRLIIRETYQHPSQRGRLSFPPKASAAGYRAYTRDSVLRYGLEDDEEGLDSEGEDEEEGDTGEEEADISEDFAEDNDQDDI
;
A
#
# COMPACT_ATOMS: atom_id res chain seq x y z
N MET A 1 23.77 -42.89 -12.98
CA MET A 1 23.17 -42.32 -11.76
C MET A 1 24.03 -41.09 -11.45
N THR A 2 23.61 -39.82 -11.48
CA THR A 2 22.39 -39.21 -10.91
C THR A 2 22.33 -37.75 -11.40
N GLN A 3 21.61 -37.43 -12.50
CA GLN A 3 21.39 -36.04 -12.95
C GLN A 3 20.00 -35.50 -12.58
N TYR A 4 19.15 -36.31 -11.95
CA TYR A 4 17.70 -36.03 -11.78
C TYR A 4 17.33 -35.20 -10.53
N GLN A 5 18.28 -34.94 -9.63
CA GLN A 5 18.00 -34.29 -8.33
C GLN A 5 17.87 -32.75 -8.35
N PRO A 6 18.59 -31.99 -9.20
CA PRO A 6 18.46 -30.52 -9.25
C PRO A 6 17.13 -30.06 -9.86
N ASP A 7 16.69 -30.70 -10.94
CA ASP A 7 15.46 -30.32 -11.66
C ASP A 7 14.22 -30.57 -10.82
N GLU A 8 14.19 -31.69 -10.09
CA GLU A 8 13.09 -32.00 -9.17
C GLU A 8 13.01 -30.99 -8.02
N LYS A 9 14.17 -30.60 -7.45
CA LYS A 9 14.25 -29.58 -6.40
C LYS A 9 13.74 -28.23 -6.90
N ASN A 10 14.16 -27.80 -8.08
CA ASN A 10 13.71 -26.54 -8.67
C ASN A 10 12.20 -26.55 -8.98
N ARG A 11 11.67 -27.69 -9.45
CA ARG A 11 10.23 -27.87 -9.63
C ARG A 11 9.45 -27.76 -8.33
N ILE A 12 9.92 -28.44 -7.27
CA ILE A 12 9.33 -28.34 -5.92
C ILE A 12 9.42 -26.90 -5.40
N LYS A 13 10.55 -26.21 -5.63
CA LYS A 13 10.72 -24.80 -5.27
C LYS A 13 9.66 -23.94 -5.92
N ARG A 14 9.50 -24.01 -7.25
CA ARG A 14 8.50 -23.24 -8.00
C ARG A 14 7.09 -23.54 -7.50
N GLN A 15 6.71 -24.81 -7.41
CA GLN A 15 5.38 -25.23 -6.98
C GLN A 15 5.03 -24.74 -5.57
N LYS A 16 5.95 -24.89 -4.62
CA LYS A 16 5.73 -24.43 -3.23
C LYS A 16 5.77 -22.90 -3.15
N SER A 17 6.62 -22.23 -3.92
CA SER A 17 6.66 -20.78 -4.01
C SER A 17 5.32 -20.21 -4.50
N ASP A 18 4.75 -20.82 -5.54
CA ASP A 18 3.45 -20.42 -6.09
C ASP A 18 2.32 -20.66 -5.08
N ALA A 19 2.36 -21.80 -4.38
CA ALA A 19 1.40 -22.10 -3.32
C ALA A 19 1.47 -21.09 -2.16
N ALA A 20 2.68 -20.73 -1.70
CA ALA A 20 2.88 -19.74 -0.65
C ALA A 20 2.35 -18.35 -1.06
N VAL A 21 2.60 -17.94 -2.31
CA VAL A 21 2.08 -16.67 -2.86
C VAL A 21 0.57 -16.69 -2.97
N ARG A 22 -0.02 -17.81 -3.41
CA ARG A 22 -1.47 -17.95 -3.49
C ARG A 22 -2.13 -17.83 -2.11
N TYR A 23 -1.62 -18.54 -1.10
CA TYR A 23 -2.13 -18.42 0.27
C TYR A 23 -2.02 -16.99 0.82
N ALA A 24 -0.90 -16.31 0.55
CA ALA A 24 -0.73 -14.90 0.90
C ALA A 24 -1.77 -13.99 0.24
N LYS A 25 -2.06 -14.18 -1.06
CA LYS A 25 -3.09 -13.41 -1.79
C LYS A 25 -4.50 -13.66 -1.24
N GLU A 26 -4.76 -14.85 -0.73
CA GLU A 26 -6.02 -15.22 -0.08
C GLU A 26 -6.12 -14.72 1.39
N GLY A 27 -5.09 -14.07 1.92
CA GLY A 27 -5.02 -13.62 3.32
C GLY A 27 -4.79 -14.75 4.33
N ARG A 28 -4.44 -15.95 3.84
CA ARG A 28 -4.17 -17.16 4.61
C ARG A 28 -2.70 -17.22 5.02
N TRP A 29 -2.32 -16.32 5.92
CA TRP A 29 -0.93 -16.04 6.23
C TRP A 29 -0.25 -17.16 7.03
N GLU A 30 -0.96 -17.88 7.91
CA GLU A 30 -0.43 -19.06 8.61
C GLU A 30 -0.01 -20.17 7.66
N GLU A 31 -0.84 -20.48 6.65
CA GLU A 31 -0.50 -21.47 5.63
C GLU A 31 0.68 -20.99 4.78
N ALA A 32 0.73 -19.71 4.42
CA ALA A 32 1.89 -19.14 3.74
C ALA A 32 3.18 -19.26 4.59
N VAL A 33 3.11 -19.05 5.91
CA VAL A 33 4.24 -19.29 6.82
C VAL A 33 4.68 -20.76 6.77
N GLN A 34 3.73 -21.69 6.84
CA GLN A 34 4.04 -23.12 6.84
C GLN A 34 4.76 -23.54 5.55
N ILE A 35 4.25 -23.14 4.39
CA ILE A 35 4.88 -23.48 3.10
C ILE A 35 6.26 -22.84 2.96
N ASN A 36 6.42 -21.58 3.38
CA ASN A 36 7.73 -20.91 3.33
C ASN A 36 8.75 -21.55 4.28
N ARG A 37 8.34 -22.03 5.47
CA ARG A 37 9.22 -22.79 6.37
C ARG A 37 9.67 -24.11 5.74
N GLU A 38 8.77 -24.81 5.07
CA GLU A 38 9.12 -26.03 4.32
C GLU A 38 10.09 -25.73 3.18
N LEU A 39 9.89 -24.65 2.44
CA LEU A 39 10.84 -24.20 1.42
C LEU A 39 12.22 -23.94 2.01
N LEU A 40 12.32 -23.27 3.16
CA LEU A 40 13.61 -23.04 3.83
C LEU A 40 14.25 -24.31 4.38
N SER A 41 13.47 -25.35 4.70
CA SER A 41 14.05 -26.66 5.05
C SER A 41 14.76 -27.34 3.87
N LEU A 42 14.35 -27.01 2.64
CA LEU A 42 14.93 -27.53 1.40
C LEU A 42 15.99 -26.58 0.81
N PHE A 43 15.81 -25.27 1.01
CA PHE A 43 16.65 -24.18 0.52
C PHE A 43 16.92 -23.16 1.65
N PRO A 44 17.86 -23.46 2.56
CA PRO A 44 18.09 -22.65 3.76
C PRO A 44 18.52 -21.19 3.48
N ASP A 45 19.18 -20.98 2.35
CA ASP A 45 19.77 -19.70 1.93
C ASP A 45 18.97 -19.03 0.80
N ASP A 46 17.66 -19.24 0.76
CA ASP A 46 16.80 -18.59 -0.23
C ASP A 46 16.28 -17.25 0.29
N SER A 47 16.95 -16.17 -0.11
CA SER A 47 16.64 -14.80 0.34
C SER A 47 15.21 -14.37 -0.02
N GLU A 48 14.68 -14.86 -1.14
CA GLU A 48 13.31 -14.60 -1.58
C GLU A 48 12.27 -15.28 -0.68
N THR A 49 12.48 -16.56 -0.34
CA THR A 49 11.62 -17.28 0.60
C THR A 49 11.68 -16.65 1.99
N LEU A 50 12.87 -16.20 2.45
CA LEU A 50 13.02 -15.47 3.72
C LEU A 50 12.24 -14.15 3.71
N ASN A 51 12.23 -13.43 2.58
CA ASN A 51 11.42 -12.22 2.41
C ASN A 51 9.91 -12.50 2.47
N ARG A 52 9.44 -13.56 1.77
CA ARG A 52 8.04 -14.00 1.79
C ARG A 52 7.61 -14.43 3.20
N LEU A 53 8.48 -15.16 3.90
CA LEU A 53 8.26 -15.56 5.29
C LEU A 53 8.17 -14.36 6.24
N GLY A 54 9.10 -13.40 6.11
CA GLY A 54 9.08 -12.16 6.88
C GLY A 54 7.80 -11.35 6.67
N LYS A 55 7.31 -11.29 5.43
CA LYS A 55 6.05 -10.62 5.08
C LYS A 55 4.86 -11.32 5.71
N ALA A 56 4.80 -12.66 5.64
CA ALA A 56 3.72 -13.42 6.24
C ALA A 56 3.66 -13.22 7.77
N TYR A 57 4.81 -13.20 8.47
CA TYR A 57 4.83 -12.88 9.90
C TYR A 57 4.43 -11.43 10.21
N LEU A 58 4.76 -10.47 9.34
CA LEU A 58 4.35 -9.07 9.51
C LEU A 58 2.83 -8.94 9.50
N GLU A 59 2.16 -9.57 8.54
CA GLU A 59 0.69 -9.55 8.43
C GLU A 59 0.03 -10.25 9.63
N LEU A 60 0.69 -11.28 10.17
CA LEU A 60 0.30 -11.94 11.43
C LEU A 60 0.66 -11.18 12.71
N LYS A 61 1.26 -9.98 12.59
CA LYS A 61 1.73 -9.17 13.72
C LYS A 61 2.76 -9.88 14.61
N ARG A 62 3.43 -10.90 14.09
CA ARG A 62 4.51 -11.66 14.75
C ARG A 62 5.85 -10.97 14.50
N TYR A 63 5.99 -9.75 15.01
CA TYR A 63 7.10 -8.85 14.66
C TYR A 63 8.49 -9.39 14.99
N GLY A 64 8.64 -10.14 16.08
CA GLY A 64 9.92 -10.77 16.44
C GLY A 64 10.40 -11.80 15.42
N GLU A 65 9.48 -12.65 14.94
CA GLU A 65 9.79 -13.67 13.93
C GLU A 65 9.98 -13.05 12.55
N ALA A 66 9.20 -12.02 12.22
CA ALA A 66 9.41 -11.24 11.00
C ALA A 66 10.82 -10.64 10.96
N LYS A 67 11.25 -10.03 12.08
CA LYS A 67 12.60 -9.45 12.20
C LYS A 67 13.68 -10.51 12.00
N ALA A 68 13.56 -11.66 12.65
CA ALA A 68 14.51 -12.75 12.48
C ALA A 68 14.60 -13.24 11.02
N ALA A 69 13.46 -13.36 10.32
CA ALA A 69 13.42 -13.77 8.92
C ALA A 69 14.13 -12.77 7.99
N TYR A 70 13.88 -11.47 8.16
CA TYR A 70 14.55 -10.45 7.34
C TYR A 70 16.03 -10.26 7.70
N GLU A 71 16.41 -10.41 8.98
CA GLU A 71 17.83 -10.41 9.36
C GLU A 71 18.58 -11.56 8.70
N GLN A 72 17.96 -12.74 8.62
CA GLN A 72 18.51 -13.87 7.90
C GLN A 72 18.59 -13.57 6.39
N ALA A 73 17.56 -12.96 5.80
CA ALA A 73 17.59 -12.57 4.38
C ALA A 73 18.76 -11.63 4.05
N VAL A 74 19.04 -10.65 4.91
CA VAL A 74 20.19 -9.73 4.75
C VAL A 74 21.53 -10.42 4.97
N LYS A 75 21.61 -11.41 5.87
CA LYS A 75 22.83 -12.21 6.07
C LYS A 75 23.15 -13.06 4.85
N THR A 76 22.14 -13.68 4.27
CA THR A 76 22.26 -14.53 3.08
C THR A 76 22.54 -13.69 1.82
N ASP A 77 21.84 -12.56 1.69
CA ASP A 77 22.01 -11.63 0.57
C ASP A 77 22.08 -10.18 1.09
N ALA A 78 23.30 -9.67 1.21
CA ALA A 78 23.56 -8.33 1.69
C ALA A 78 23.00 -7.23 0.76
N SER A 79 22.75 -7.55 -0.52
CA SER A 79 22.18 -6.64 -1.50
C SER A 79 20.66 -6.57 -1.47
N ASN A 80 20.00 -7.42 -0.66
CA ASN A 80 18.56 -7.51 -0.56
C ASN A 80 17.95 -6.24 0.05
N VAL A 81 17.59 -5.30 -0.82
CA VAL A 81 17.02 -4.00 -0.46
C VAL A 81 15.67 -4.17 0.24
N ILE A 82 14.88 -5.16 -0.17
CA ILE A 82 13.55 -5.46 0.39
C ILE A 82 13.67 -5.83 1.87
N ALA A 83 14.58 -6.74 2.21
CA ALA A 83 14.81 -7.17 3.58
C ALA A 83 15.29 -6.01 4.48
N ARG A 84 16.22 -5.20 3.99
CA ARG A 84 16.73 -4.01 4.72
C ARG A 84 15.63 -2.97 4.98
N LYS A 85 14.82 -2.65 3.97
CA LYS A 85 13.68 -1.73 4.11
C LYS A 85 12.68 -2.25 5.16
N ASN A 86 12.35 -3.54 5.11
CA ASN A 86 11.41 -4.13 6.05
C ASN A 86 11.96 -4.23 7.49
N LEU A 87 13.26 -4.48 7.68
CA LEU A 87 13.91 -4.40 9.00
C LEU A 87 13.84 -3.01 9.58
N GLN A 88 14.15 -1.99 8.79
CA GLN A 88 14.06 -0.59 9.24
C GLN A 88 12.63 -0.24 9.66
N ARG A 89 11.63 -0.74 8.94
CA ARG A 89 10.22 -0.60 9.28
C ARG A 89 9.86 -1.36 10.58
N LEU A 90 10.37 -2.57 10.76
CA LEU A 90 10.13 -3.39 11.95
C LEU A 90 10.67 -2.78 13.24
N VAL A 91 11.86 -2.16 13.18
CA VAL A 91 12.43 -1.43 14.32
C VAL A 91 11.47 -0.34 14.83
N GLN A 92 10.75 0.31 13.90
CA GLN A 92 9.75 1.33 14.26
C GLN A 92 8.51 0.71 14.91
N TYR A 93 8.12 -0.51 14.57
CA TYR A 93 7.00 -1.22 15.20
C TYR A 93 7.36 -1.81 16.58
N THR A 94 8.56 -2.39 16.73
CA THR A 94 8.98 -3.02 17.99
C THR A 94 9.34 -2.01 19.07
N ALA A 95 9.94 -0.88 18.71
CA ALA A 95 10.23 0.22 19.66
C ALA A 95 8.95 0.81 20.29
N ILE A 96 7.81 0.68 19.61
CA ILE A 96 6.50 1.09 20.13
C ILE A 96 5.91 0.00 21.04
N ALA A 97 6.09 -1.28 20.70
CA ALA A 97 5.62 -2.39 21.53
C ALA A 97 6.36 -2.46 22.89
N GLU A 98 7.67 -2.23 22.90
CA GLU A 98 8.49 -2.16 24.13
C GLU A 98 8.18 -0.90 24.96
N ALA A 99 7.73 0.19 24.34
CA ALA A 99 7.27 1.38 25.05
C ALA A 99 5.88 1.21 25.70
N ILE A 100 5.12 0.17 25.31
CA ILE A 100 3.75 -0.11 25.78
C ILE A 100 3.71 -1.27 26.79
N THR A 101 4.81 -2.01 27.00
CA THR A 101 4.88 -2.97 28.12
C THR A 101 4.83 -2.24 29.46
N PRO A 102 3.79 -2.41 30.28
CA PRO A 102 3.73 -1.79 31.59
C PRO A 102 4.78 -2.46 32.48
N VAL A 103 5.74 -1.68 32.94
CA VAL A 103 6.56 -2.04 34.10
C VAL A 103 5.61 -2.19 35.28
N GLY A 104 5.49 -3.41 35.80
CA GLY A 104 5.21 -3.72 37.20
C GLY A 104 3.96 -3.09 37.80
N GLU A 105 2.97 -3.94 38.07
CA GLU A 105 1.91 -3.69 39.04
C GLU A 105 2.47 -3.10 40.35
N THR A 106 2.19 -1.83 40.60
CA THR A 106 2.07 -1.31 41.96
C THR A 106 0.71 -0.66 42.06
N SER A 107 -0.19 -1.45 42.67
CA SER A 107 -1.39 -1.03 43.36
C SER A 107 -1.24 0.32 44.04
N GLU A 108 -2.05 1.29 43.63
CA GLU A 108 -2.79 2.20 44.52
C GLU A 108 -3.71 3.09 43.67
N SER A 109 -5.02 2.83 43.76
CA SER A 109 -6.04 3.72 43.23
C SER A 109 -6.32 4.83 44.25
N PRO A 110 -6.39 6.11 43.85
CA PRO A 110 -7.13 7.09 44.63
C PRO A 110 -8.53 7.25 44.04
N VAL A 111 -9.51 7.01 44.90
CA VAL A 111 -10.93 7.33 44.72
C VAL A 111 -11.08 8.83 44.52
N ILE A 112 -11.67 9.24 43.40
CA ILE A 112 -12.17 10.61 43.21
C ILE A 112 -13.70 10.54 43.07
N THR A 113 -14.38 11.00 44.12
CA THR A 113 -15.82 11.23 44.18
C THR A 113 -16.19 12.44 43.31
N PRO A 114 -17.29 12.42 42.53
CA PRO A 114 -17.74 13.59 41.79
C PRO A 114 -18.60 14.51 42.67
N PRO A 115 -18.58 15.85 42.48
CA PRO A 115 -19.58 16.73 43.07
C PRO A 115 -20.82 16.86 42.14
N PRO A 116 -22.02 17.14 42.69
CA PRO A 116 -23.27 17.17 41.91
C PRO A 116 -23.68 18.58 41.43
N GLY A 117 -24.13 18.65 40.16
CA GLY A 117 -25.14 19.57 39.60
C GLY A 117 -24.79 21.07 39.42
N PRO A 118 -25.58 21.87 38.65
CA PRO A 118 -26.92 21.59 38.11
C PRO A 118 -27.17 21.90 36.60
N THR A 119 -28.11 21.15 36.02
CA THR A 119 -29.27 21.61 35.22
C THR A 119 -29.08 22.40 33.91
N THR A 120 -29.37 21.70 32.79
CA THR A 120 -30.15 22.12 31.62
C THR A 120 -29.60 23.22 30.70
N GLN A 121 -29.17 22.80 29.51
CA GLN A 121 -29.73 23.24 28.23
C GLN A 121 -29.20 22.37 27.09
N ALA A 122 -30.10 21.76 26.32
CA ALA A 122 -29.80 21.43 24.94
C ALA A 122 -29.62 22.76 24.19
N PRO A 123 -28.65 22.81 23.27
CA PRO A 123 -29.09 22.90 21.89
C PRO A 123 -28.37 21.88 21.02
N THR A 124 -29.08 21.41 20.01
CA THR A 124 -28.54 20.83 18.79
C THR A 124 -27.66 21.88 18.10
N SER A 125 -26.45 22.09 18.60
CA SER A 125 -25.43 22.88 17.95
C SER A 125 -24.73 21.95 16.97
N ARG A 126 -25.09 22.05 15.68
CA ARG A 126 -24.26 21.47 14.61
C ARG A 126 -22.84 21.98 14.85
N GLU A 127 -21.91 21.05 15.09
CA GLU A 127 -20.51 21.40 15.31
C GLU A 127 -19.97 21.96 13.99
N LYS A 128 -20.01 23.29 13.84
CA LYS A 128 -19.51 23.98 12.65
C LYS A 128 -17.99 23.93 12.70
N VAL A 129 -17.38 23.49 11.60
CA VAL A 129 -15.95 23.26 11.56
C VAL A 129 -15.20 24.59 11.63
N ILE A 130 -14.12 24.61 12.41
CA ILE A 130 -13.27 25.78 12.62
C ILE A 130 -12.67 26.21 11.26
N PRO A 131 -12.64 27.52 10.93
CA PRO A 131 -12.13 28.04 9.65
C PRO A 131 -10.72 27.56 9.28
N SER A 132 -9.92 27.16 10.26
CA SER A 132 -8.58 26.59 10.05
C SER A 132 -8.58 25.28 9.27
N ILE A 133 -9.69 24.53 9.17
CA ILE A 133 -9.74 23.31 8.35
C ILE A 133 -9.60 23.59 6.85
N PHE A 134 -9.99 24.79 6.41
CA PHE A 134 -9.98 25.19 5.00
C PHE A 134 -8.60 25.66 4.52
N ILE A 135 -7.59 25.65 5.39
CA ILE A 135 -6.23 25.99 5.02
C ILE A 135 -5.60 24.77 4.35
N GLU A 136 -5.31 24.88 3.07
CA GLU A 136 -4.60 23.87 2.27
C GLU A 136 -3.11 23.84 2.66
N GLU A 137 -2.81 23.22 3.78
CA GLU A 137 -1.44 22.89 4.15
C GLU A 137 -0.97 21.68 3.32
N THR A 138 0.03 21.90 2.47
CA THR A 138 0.62 20.85 1.64
C THR A 138 1.05 19.66 2.50
N GLY A 139 0.58 18.46 2.16
CA GLY A 139 0.92 17.22 2.85
C GLY A 139 0.03 16.85 4.04
N LYS A 140 -0.73 17.79 4.61
CA LYS A 140 -1.61 17.58 5.78
C LYS A 140 -3.11 17.64 5.45
N THR A 141 -3.45 18.34 4.39
CA THR A 141 -4.84 18.51 3.94
C THR A 141 -5.01 17.93 2.55
N GLY A 142 -6.07 17.14 2.35
CA GLY A 142 -6.45 16.59 1.05
C GLY A 142 -7.93 16.80 0.77
N THR A 143 -8.27 16.93 -0.52
CA THR A 143 -9.65 17.07 -0.98
C THR A 143 -10.06 15.84 -1.80
N THR A 144 -11.27 15.35 -1.57
CA THR A 144 -11.81 14.17 -2.26
C THR A 144 -13.27 14.35 -2.59
N ASN A 145 -13.71 13.70 -3.66
CA ASN A 145 -15.13 13.44 -3.89
C ASN A 145 -15.50 12.12 -3.23
N LEU A 146 -16.73 12.01 -2.73
CA LEU A 146 -17.29 10.74 -2.26
C LEU A 146 -17.86 9.93 -3.41
N ILE A 147 -17.74 8.62 -3.29
CA ILE A 147 -18.42 7.62 -4.13
C ILE A 147 -19.61 7.03 -3.36
N ASN A 148 -20.58 6.44 -4.08
CA ASN A 148 -21.78 5.85 -3.50
C ASN A 148 -22.49 6.82 -2.53
N VAL A 149 -22.72 8.04 -3.01
CA VAL A 149 -23.26 9.15 -2.21
C VAL A 149 -24.71 8.86 -1.81
N ALA A 150 -25.09 9.32 -0.61
CA ALA A 150 -26.44 9.20 -0.07
C ALA A 150 -27.51 9.87 -0.96
N PRO A 151 -28.80 9.47 -0.81
CA PRO A 151 -29.89 10.09 -1.54
C PRO A 151 -29.99 11.60 -1.30
N THR A 152 -30.56 12.33 -2.27
CA THR A 152 -30.71 13.79 -2.23
C THR A 152 -31.44 14.29 -0.98
N SER A 153 -32.32 13.48 -0.38
CA SER A 153 -33.00 13.80 0.89
C SER A 153 -32.06 13.92 2.10
N VAL A 154 -30.95 13.17 2.11
CA VAL A 154 -29.90 13.24 3.13
C VAL A 154 -28.94 14.39 2.81
N LEU A 155 -28.54 14.52 1.53
CA LEU A 155 -27.62 15.57 1.09
C LEU A 155 -28.20 16.97 1.22
N ALA A 156 -29.50 17.15 1.01
CA ALA A 156 -30.18 18.45 1.15
C ALA A 156 -30.14 19.00 2.59
N LYS A 157 -29.84 18.16 3.58
CA LYS A 157 -29.68 18.59 4.98
C LYS A 157 -28.28 19.14 5.27
N LEU A 158 -27.31 18.83 4.41
CA LEU A 158 -25.91 19.21 4.56
C LEU A 158 -25.66 20.59 3.96
N THR A 159 -24.74 21.31 4.59
CA THR A 159 -24.23 22.59 4.11
C THR A 159 -22.70 22.55 4.05
N ALA A 160 -22.12 23.38 3.17
CA ALA A 160 -20.67 23.54 3.14
C ALA A 160 -20.18 24.04 4.51
N GLY A 161 -19.19 23.35 5.07
CA GLY A 161 -18.63 23.59 6.40
C GLY A 161 -19.20 22.71 7.52
N ASP A 162 -20.16 21.84 7.23
CA ASP A 162 -20.61 20.84 8.21
C ASP A 162 -19.50 19.81 8.48
N ALA A 163 -19.30 19.48 9.76
CA ALA A 163 -18.36 18.47 10.21
C ALA A 163 -18.89 17.07 9.89
N VAL A 164 -18.02 16.22 9.37
CA VAL A 164 -18.35 14.83 9.07
C VAL A 164 -17.36 13.88 9.73
N GLN A 165 -17.84 12.70 10.11
CA GLN A 165 -17.04 11.68 10.76
C GLN A 165 -16.57 10.65 9.74
N LEU A 166 -15.29 10.28 9.83
CA LEU A 166 -14.70 9.19 9.06
C LEU A 166 -14.77 7.90 9.88
N VAL A 167 -15.36 6.85 9.32
CA VAL A 167 -15.56 5.55 9.97
C VAL A 167 -14.99 4.45 9.09
N ILE A 168 -14.12 3.63 9.66
CA ILE A 168 -13.50 2.50 8.95
C ILE A 168 -14.52 1.36 8.89
N ASP A 169 -14.84 0.89 7.68
CA ASP A 169 -15.53 -0.38 7.48
C ASP A 169 -14.49 -1.48 7.32
N SER A 170 -14.19 -2.17 8.42
CA SER A 170 -13.18 -3.23 8.47
C SER A 170 -13.52 -4.44 7.60
N LYS A 171 -14.78 -4.62 7.20
CA LYS A 171 -15.18 -5.76 6.35
C LYS A 171 -14.81 -5.53 4.89
N ASN A 172 -14.93 -4.29 4.43
CA ASN A 172 -14.74 -3.93 3.02
C ASN A 172 -13.47 -3.11 2.77
N GLN A 173 -12.69 -2.82 3.83
CA GLN A 173 -11.54 -1.89 3.78
C GLN A 173 -11.89 -0.55 3.14
N THR A 174 -13.11 -0.07 3.36
CA THR A 174 -13.57 1.24 2.87
C THR A 174 -13.66 2.24 4.01
N LEU A 175 -13.55 3.51 3.66
CA LEU A 175 -13.68 4.60 4.61
C LEU A 175 -15.03 5.29 4.36
N LEU A 176 -15.98 5.02 5.25
CA LEU A 176 -17.32 5.58 5.21
C LEU A 176 -17.31 6.98 5.83
N VAL A 177 -18.14 7.86 5.28
CA VAL A 177 -18.36 9.19 5.82
C VAL A 177 -19.76 9.25 6.40
N LYS A 178 -19.87 9.68 7.66
CA LYS A 178 -21.14 9.85 8.36
C LYS A 178 -21.35 11.29 8.79
N ASN A 179 -22.61 11.70 8.84
CA ASN A 179 -23.00 12.97 9.45
C ASN A 179 -23.05 12.85 10.99
N GLN A 180 -23.28 13.96 11.68
CA GLN A 180 -23.49 14.02 13.13
C GLN A 180 -24.68 13.17 13.59
N ASP A 181 -25.69 13.02 12.73
CA ASP A 181 -26.86 12.17 12.96
C ASP A 181 -26.57 10.66 12.78
N GLY A 182 -25.35 10.30 12.39
CA GLY A 182 -24.94 8.91 12.11
C GLY A 182 -25.36 8.37 10.74
N GLU A 183 -26.06 9.18 9.93
CA GLU A 183 -26.43 8.87 8.54
C GLU A 183 -25.16 8.74 7.67
N VAL A 184 -25.06 7.69 6.86
CA VAL A 184 -23.94 7.50 5.92
C VAL A 184 -24.14 8.41 4.71
N LEU A 185 -23.16 9.26 4.44
CA LEU A 185 -23.16 10.23 3.35
C LEU A 185 -22.52 9.68 2.07
N GLY A 186 -21.64 8.71 2.20
CA GLY A 186 -20.94 8.06 1.09
C GLY A 186 -19.63 7.41 1.55
N GLN A 187 -18.81 7.02 0.59
CA GLN A 187 -17.50 6.41 0.84
C GLN A 187 -16.41 7.26 0.21
N VAL A 188 -15.25 7.31 0.86
CA VAL A 188 -14.07 7.97 0.31
C VAL A 188 -13.53 7.15 -0.87
N GLU A 189 -12.94 7.83 -1.85
CA GLU A 189 -12.32 7.22 -3.03
C GLU A 189 -11.33 6.10 -2.64
N PRO A 190 -11.35 4.92 -3.30
CA PRO A 190 -10.66 3.73 -2.79
C PRO A 190 -9.16 3.91 -2.55
N ARG A 191 -8.45 4.60 -3.46
CA ARG A 191 -7.01 4.82 -3.32
C ARG A 191 -6.69 5.64 -2.07
N MET A 192 -7.44 6.72 -1.85
CA MET A 192 -7.27 7.55 -0.67
C MET A 192 -7.75 6.84 0.61
N ALA A 193 -8.83 6.06 0.52
CA ALA A 193 -9.40 5.33 1.65
C ALA A 193 -8.39 4.31 2.21
N ILE A 194 -7.80 3.45 1.38
CA ILE A 194 -6.81 2.45 1.79
C ILE A 194 -5.65 3.12 2.53
N ARG A 195 -5.15 4.23 1.98
CA ARG A 195 -4.06 5.00 2.59
C ARG A 195 -4.45 5.58 3.94
N LEU A 196 -5.60 6.26 4.03
CA LEU A 196 -6.08 6.88 5.26
C LEU A 196 -6.41 5.85 6.35
N ILE A 197 -6.93 4.67 5.98
CA ILE A 197 -7.18 3.57 6.92
C ILE A 197 -5.87 3.15 7.59
N ARG A 198 -4.79 2.91 6.82
CA ARG A 198 -3.47 2.56 7.38
C ARG A 198 -2.96 3.60 8.37
N PHE A 199 -3.15 4.88 8.07
CA PHE A 199 -2.72 5.95 8.96
C PHE A 199 -3.61 6.08 10.21
N LEU A 200 -4.93 5.96 10.07
CA LEU A 200 -5.87 5.92 11.18
C LEU A 200 -5.55 4.76 12.14
N GLU A 201 -5.31 3.57 11.59
CA GLU A 201 -4.89 2.38 12.34
C GLU A 201 -3.52 2.56 13.00
N ALA A 202 -2.61 3.31 12.37
CA ALA A 202 -1.32 3.67 12.94
C ALA A 202 -1.40 4.77 14.03
N GLY A 203 -2.59 5.29 14.31
CA GLY A 203 -2.84 6.27 15.38
C GLY A 203 -2.91 7.73 14.93
N ASN A 204 -2.90 8.02 13.61
CA ASN A 204 -3.16 9.37 13.12
C ASN A 204 -4.63 9.75 13.33
N ARG A 205 -4.89 11.04 13.52
CA ARG A 205 -6.27 11.55 13.66
C ARG A 205 -6.55 12.56 12.57
N TYR A 206 -7.76 12.49 12.05
CA TYR A 206 -8.23 13.33 10.95
C TYR A 206 -9.54 14.00 11.32
N THR A 207 -9.72 15.20 10.81
CA THR A 207 -11.00 15.91 10.78
C THR A 207 -11.43 16.07 9.33
N ALA A 208 -12.72 15.93 9.05
CA ALA A 208 -13.26 16.11 7.73
C ALA A 208 -14.43 17.10 7.74
N ALA A 209 -14.52 17.90 6.69
CA ALA A 209 -15.60 18.87 6.50
C ALA A 209 -16.12 18.82 5.07
N VAL A 210 -17.40 19.13 4.90
CA VAL A 210 -18.01 19.29 3.58
C VAL A 210 -17.53 20.59 2.96
N THR A 211 -17.01 20.54 1.72
CA THR A 211 -16.62 21.75 0.97
C THR A 211 -17.66 22.13 -0.07
N SER A 212 -18.27 21.15 -0.73
CA SER A 212 -19.30 21.38 -1.73
C SER A 212 -20.32 20.23 -1.71
N VAL A 213 -21.59 20.58 -1.83
CA VAL A 213 -22.72 19.64 -1.93
C VAL A 213 -23.40 19.90 -3.27
N GLY A 214 -23.43 18.89 -4.13
CA GLY A 214 -24.23 18.85 -5.36
C GLY A 214 -25.31 17.75 -5.28
N GLU A 215 -26.08 17.57 -6.36
CA GLU A 215 -27.18 16.60 -6.39
C GLU A 215 -26.72 15.13 -6.30
N ARG A 216 -25.54 14.83 -6.85
CA ARG A 216 -24.89 13.50 -6.84
C ARG A 216 -23.40 13.55 -6.52
N GLU A 217 -22.90 14.73 -6.17
CA GLU A 217 -21.49 14.95 -5.89
C GLU A 217 -21.38 15.54 -4.49
N LEU A 218 -20.53 14.94 -3.66
CA LEU A 218 -20.22 15.47 -2.34
C LEU A 218 -18.71 15.54 -2.22
N ARG A 219 -18.19 16.77 -2.07
CA ARG A 219 -16.76 17.01 -1.91
C ARG A 219 -16.44 17.29 -0.45
N LEU A 220 -15.38 16.65 0.03
CA LEU A 220 -14.86 16.82 1.37
C LEU A 220 -13.43 17.35 1.34
N ILE A 221 -13.10 18.06 2.40
CA ILE A 221 -11.72 18.33 2.80
C ILE A 221 -11.43 17.48 4.03
N ILE A 222 -10.30 16.78 4.01
CA ILE A 222 -9.82 15.97 5.13
C ILE A 222 -8.48 16.54 5.55
N ARG A 223 -8.35 16.81 6.84
CA ARG A 223 -7.14 17.38 7.44
C ARG A 223 -6.61 16.46 8.53
N GLU A 224 -5.32 16.21 8.51
CA GLU A 224 -4.59 15.56 9.60
C GLU A 224 -4.48 16.53 10.79
N THR A 225 -5.08 16.17 11.92
CA THR A 225 -5.01 16.94 13.16
C THR A 225 -3.95 16.42 14.11
N TYR A 226 -3.57 15.16 13.95
CA TYR A 226 -2.52 14.53 14.72
C TYR A 226 -1.80 13.50 13.86
N GLN A 227 -0.48 13.66 13.74
CA GLN A 227 0.41 12.67 13.16
C GLN A 227 1.05 11.90 14.29
N HIS A 228 0.82 10.59 14.31
CA HIS A 228 1.49 9.73 15.28
C HIS A 228 3.00 9.74 15.02
N PRO A 229 3.87 9.71 16.06
CA PRO A 229 5.31 9.70 15.89
C PRO A 229 5.84 8.61 14.94
N SER A 230 5.14 7.47 14.86
CA SER A 230 5.44 6.37 13.93
C SER A 230 5.27 6.71 12.46
N GLN A 231 4.57 7.80 12.13
CA GLN A 231 4.28 8.24 10.76
C GLN A 231 5.05 9.49 10.38
N ARG A 232 5.99 9.97 11.22
CA ARG A 232 6.81 11.16 10.91
C ARG A 232 7.55 10.98 9.58
N GLY A 233 7.43 11.98 8.72
CA GLY A 233 8.02 11.98 7.37
C GLY A 233 7.14 11.33 6.30
N ARG A 234 6.02 10.68 6.66
CA ARG A 234 5.03 10.19 5.70
C ARG A 234 3.87 11.16 5.58
N LEU A 235 3.59 11.61 4.37
CA LEU A 235 2.47 12.51 4.11
C LEU A 235 1.18 11.70 3.94
N SER A 236 0.14 12.11 4.67
CA SER A 236 -1.21 11.57 4.50
C SER A 236 -1.76 11.86 3.10
N PHE A 237 -1.45 13.06 2.58
CA PHE A 237 -1.91 13.52 1.26
C PHE A 237 -0.71 13.95 0.40
N PRO A 238 -0.14 13.06 -0.43
CA PRO A 238 0.92 13.45 -1.35
C PRO A 238 0.39 14.45 -2.41
N PRO A 239 1.21 15.41 -2.86
CA PRO A 239 0.83 16.31 -3.94
C PRO A 239 0.57 15.50 -5.21
N LYS A 240 -0.56 15.75 -5.89
CA LYS A 240 -0.88 15.10 -7.17
C LYS A 240 0.24 15.44 -8.17
N ALA A 241 0.93 14.43 -8.69
CA ALA A 241 2.05 14.58 -9.62
C ALA A 241 1.68 15.18 -11.00
N SER A 242 0.44 15.63 -11.18
CA SER A 242 -0.11 16.02 -12.48
C SER A 242 -0.83 17.37 -12.43
N ALA A 243 -0.08 18.47 -12.27
CA ALA A 243 -0.58 19.81 -12.57
C ALA A 243 0.53 20.85 -12.81
N ALA A 244 1.68 20.48 -13.39
CA ALA A 244 2.57 21.44 -14.04
C ALA A 244 3.58 20.69 -14.91
N GLY A 245 3.34 20.67 -16.22
CA GLY A 245 4.39 20.42 -17.19
C GLY A 245 5.42 21.56 -17.13
N TYR A 246 6.38 21.45 -16.21
CA TYR A 246 7.63 22.20 -16.24
C TYR A 246 8.73 21.26 -15.77
N ARG A 247 9.27 20.50 -16.73
CA ARG A 247 10.53 19.78 -16.56
C ARG A 247 11.66 20.80 -16.58
N ALA A 248 12.04 21.29 -15.41
CA ALA A 248 13.31 21.99 -15.20
C ALA A 248 14.23 21.09 -14.38
N TYR A 249 14.97 20.21 -15.06
CA TYR A 249 16.25 19.57 -14.68
C TYR A 249 16.56 19.25 -13.21
N THR A 250 15.60 18.99 -12.33
CA THR A 250 15.85 18.23 -11.11
C THR A 250 15.78 16.75 -11.45
N ARG A 251 16.94 16.08 -11.35
CA ARG A 251 17.08 14.64 -11.58
C ARG A 251 15.94 13.88 -10.89
N ASP A 252 15.29 13.05 -11.70
CA ASP A 252 14.14 12.18 -11.39
C ASP A 252 14.38 11.25 -10.17
N SER A 253 15.64 11.11 -9.75
CA SER A 253 16.07 10.30 -8.62
C SER A 253 15.74 10.87 -7.23
N VAL A 254 15.11 12.04 -7.10
CA VAL A 254 14.79 12.63 -5.78
C VAL A 254 13.30 12.61 -5.47
N LEU A 255 12.43 12.56 -6.47
CA LEU A 255 10.97 12.57 -6.29
C LEU A 255 10.32 11.18 -6.37
N ARG A 256 11.05 10.16 -6.83
CA ARG A 256 10.57 8.77 -6.90
C ARG A 256 10.62 8.02 -5.56
N TYR A 257 11.38 8.50 -4.58
CA TYR A 257 11.67 7.80 -3.32
C TYR A 257 10.52 7.69 -2.30
N GLY A 258 9.29 8.07 -2.66
CA GLY A 258 8.13 7.97 -1.76
C GLY A 258 6.85 7.42 -2.40
N LEU A 259 6.89 6.98 -3.68
CA LEU A 259 5.69 6.61 -4.44
C LEU A 259 5.72 5.19 -5.05
N GLU A 260 6.80 4.41 -4.85
CA GLU A 260 6.87 3.05 -5.42
C GLU A 260 6.12 1.99 -4.59
N ASP A 261 5.82 2.24 -3.31
CA ASP A 261 5.18 1.23 -2.45
C ASP A 261 3.63 1.13 -2.62
N ASP A 262 3.04 1.96 -3.50
CA ASP A 262 1.63 1.84 -3.92
C ASP A 262 1.47 1.17 -5.31
N GLU A 263 2.58 0.76 -5.96
CA GLU A 263 2.58 0.15 -7.31
C GLU A 263 3.21 -1.25 -7.37
N GLU A 264 3.76 -1.81 -6.28
CA GLU A 264 4.15 -3.23 -6.24
C GLU A 264 2.93 -4.14 -5.93
N GLY A 265 2.02 -4.19 -6.89
CA GLY A 265 0.82 -5.02 -6.88
C GLY A 265 0.64 -5.75 -8.21
N LEU A 266 1.55 -6.70 -8.47
CA LEU A 266 1.49 -7.66 -9.58
C LEU A 266 1.63 -7.05 -10.98
N ASP A 267 2.83 -6.62 -11.33
CA ASP A 267 3.24 -6.78 -12.73
C ASP A 267 3.37 -8.29 -12.97
N SER A 268 2.34 -8.80 -13.63
CA SER A 268 2.42 -10.01 -14.41
C SER A 268 3.49 -9.77 -15.47
N GLU A 269 4.71 -10.26 -15.25
CA GLU A 269 5.65 -10.51 -16.34
C GLU A 269 4.97 -11.53 -17.26
N GLY A 270 4.22 -11.02 -18.23
CA GLY A 270 3.93 -11.73 -19.45
C GLY A 270 5.25 -11.87 -20.17
N GLU A 271 5.72 -13.10 -20.28
CA GLU A 271 6.81 -13.49 -21.17
C GLU A 271 6.35 -13.15 -22.60
N ASP A 272 6.70 -11.95 -23.08
CA ASP A 272 6.72 -11.66 -24.51
C ASP A 272 7.92 -12.42 -25.08
N GLU A 273 7.65 -13.59 -25.66
CA GLU A 273 8.60 -14.32 -26.50
C GLU A 273 8.89 -13.45 -27.74
N GLU A 274 9.97 -12.67 -27.70
CA GLU A 274 10.65 -12.21 -28.91
C GLU A 274 11.29 -13.43 -29.60
N GLU A 275 10.58 -14.01 -30.59
CA GLU A 275 11.26 -14.81 -31.61
C GLU A 275 12.00 -13.88 -32.57
N GLY A 276 13.31 -14.01 -32.54
CA GLY A 276 14.27 -13.25 -33.32
C GLY A 276 14.13 -13.49 -34.81
N ASP A 277 14.10 -12.36 -35.51
CA ASP A 277 14.58 -12.11 -36.85
C ASP A 277 15.87 -12.89 -37.17
N THR A 278 15.79 -13.81 -38.15
CA THR A 278 16.93 -14.24 -38.94
C THR A 278 16.61 -13.98 -40.41
N GLY A 279 17.15 -12.89 -40.94
CA GLY A 279 17.26 -12.65 -42.37
C GLY A 279 18.31 -13.53 -43.05
N GLU A 280 18.39 -13.34 -44.37
CA GLU A 280 19.18 -14.04 -45.41
C GLU A 280 18.41 -15.26 -46.00
N GLU A 281 18.09 -15.33 -47.29
CA GLU A 281 18.84 -14.90 -48.47
C GLU A 281 17.91 -14.41 -49.60
N GLU A 282 18.34 -13.33 -50.25
CA GLU A 282 17.84 -12.93 -51.57
C GLU A 282 18.39 -13.88 -52.64
N ALA A 283 17.51 -14.37 -53.51
CA ALA A 283 17.89 -14.95 -54.79
C ALA A 283 17.02 -14.30 -55.87
N ASP A 284 17.54 -13.20 -56.41
CA ASP A 284 17.15 -12.66 -57.70
C ASP A 284 17.32 -13.74 -58.78
N ILE A 285 16.23 -14.05 -59.48
CA ILE A 285 16.24 -14.90 -60.68
C ILE A 285 15.75 -14.04 -61.85
N SER A 286 16.72 -13.56 -62.63
CA SER A 286 16.63 -12.95 -63.96
C SER A 286 17.98 -13.27 -64.62
N GLU A 287 18.20 -13.71 -65.86
CA GLU A 287 17.51 -13.85 -67.14
C GLU A 287 18.12 -15.12 -67.79
N ASP A 288 17.37 -16.01 -68.42
CA ASP A 288 16.95 -16.00 -69.84
C ASP A 288 18.06 -15.69 -70.87
N PHE A 289 18.43 -16.75 -71.60
CA PHE A 289 18.83 -16.82 -73.03
C PHE A 289 20.06 -16.06 -73.58
N ALA A 290 21.01 -16.90 -74.02
CA ALA A 290 21.44 -17.08 -75.42
C ALA A 290 22.73 -16.39 -75.93
N GLU A 291 23.49 -17.28 -76.58
CA GLU A 291 24.33 -17.15 -77.78
C GLU A 291 25.77 -16.64 -77.67
N ASP A 292 26.65 -17.52 -78.17
CA ASP A 292 27.81 -17.31 -79.04
C ASP A 292 28.76 -16.15 -78.67
N ASN A 293 30.07 -16.34 -78.58
CA ASN A 293 30.88 -16.86 -79.66
C ASN A 293 32.35 -16.97 -79.20
N ASP A 294 33.11 -17.75 -79.96
CA ASP A 294 34.54 -17.63 -80.24
C ASP A 294 35.59 -18.21 -79.26
N GLN A 295 35.96 -19.46 -79.60
CA GLN A 295 37.26 -19.79 -80.23
C GLN A 295 38.53 -19.88 -79.35
N ASP A 296 39.00 -21.14 -79.24
CA ASP A 296 40.37 -21.66 -79.34
C ASP A 296 41.55 -20.89 -78.70
N ASP A 297 42.27 -21.58 -77.81
CA ASP A 297 43.71 -21.80 -78.01
C ASP A 297 44.26 -22.98 -77.19
N ILE A 298 44.83 -23.94 -77.94
CA ILE A 298 45.81 -25.02 -77.63
C ILE A 298 45.31 -26.36 -77.08
#